data_AF-A0A367AXB0-F1
#
_entry.id   AF-A0A367AXB0-F1
#
_cell.length_a   1.000
_cell.length_b   1.000
_cell.length_c   1.000
_cell.angle_alpha   90.00
_cell.angle_beta   90.00
_cell.angle_gamma   90.00
#
_symmetry.space_group_name_H-M   'P 1'
#
loop_
_entity.id
_entity.type
_entity.pdbx_description
1 polymer ?
#
loop_
_entity_poly.entity_id
_entity_poly.type
_entity_poly.pdbx_seq_one_letter_code
_entity_poly.pdbx_strand_id
1 'polypeptide(L)'
;MTGAPGRPLSSELSEQLLTVAVDILADEGWGRLNSDRIAARARAGKAGIYRRWPTMAALARAAVGRFRLVVVPEDRGSLREDLLGLLERWTLPLDREERAVASLAGAACHDEELRAGLDEAVVRPLGEAVRELAARADARGEALRPDRERLLATVLEAFWWQRYRLAEPLTPENLALVVDELLMPMVRGVGEPVAA
;
A
#
# COMPACT_ATOMS: atom_id res chain seq x y z
N MET A 1 -25.32 34.10 -22.18
CA MET A 1 -25.62 34.00 -20.74
C MET A 1 -24.66 32.99 -20.14
N THR A 2 -23.48 33.43 -19.73
CA THR A 2 -22.46 32.61 -19.08
C THR A 2 -22.88 32.41 -17.63
N GLY A 3 -23.36 31.22 -17.30
CA GLY A 3 -23.67 30.85 -15.92
C GLY A 3 -22.42 31.00 -15.06
N ALA A 4 -22.55 31.72 -13.95
CA ALA A 4 -21.45 31.92 -13.01
C ALA A 4 -20.83 30.56 -12.63
N PRO A 5 -19.49 30.44 -12.55
CA PRO A 5 -18.85 29.21 -12.10
C PRO A 5 -19.41 28.83 -10.73
N GLY A 6 -20.00 27.64 -10.64
CA GLY A 6 -20.64 27.16 -9.42
C GLY A 6 -19.67 27.23 -8.23
N ARG A 7 -20.20 27.51 -7.03
CA ARG A 7 -19.42 27.66 -5.80
C ARG A 7 -18.39 26.51 -5.67
N PRO A 8 -17.11 26.82 -5.41
CA PRO A 8 -16.06 25.80 -5.30
C PRO A 8 -16.44 24.73 -4.27
N LEU A 9 -16.03 23.50 -4.55
CA LEU A 9 -16.29 22.36 -3.69
C LEU A 9 -15.55 22.56 -2.36
N SER A 10 -16.27 22.44 -1.25
CA SER A 10 -15.66 22.42 0.08
C SER A 10 -14.70 21.24 0.18
N SER A 11 -13.44 21.54 0.54
CA SER A 11 -12.37 20.57 0.84
C SER A 11 -12.67 19.80 2.11
N GLU A 12 -13.20 20.46 3.15
CA GLU A 12 -13.62 19.82 4.41
C GLU A 12 -14.63 18.71 4.16
N LEU A 13 -15.63 18.96 3.32
CA LEU A 13 -16.62 17.93 2.95
C LEU A 13 -15.97 16.81 2.14
N SER A 14 -14.99 17.10 1.28
CA SER A 14 -14.27 16.06 0.56
C SER A 14 -13.51 15.15 1.54
N GLU A 15 -12.76 15.72 2.48
CA GLU A 15 -12.03 14.95 3.49
C GLU A 15 -12.95 14.13 4.41
N GLN A 16 -14.11 14.69 4.77
CA GLN A 16 -15.11 13.98 5.55
C GLN A 16 -15.66 12.77 4.77
N LEU A 17 -15.96 12.93 3.48
CA LEU A 17 -16.45 11.85 2.62
C LEU A 17 -15.40 10.75 2.43
N LEU A 18 -14.14 11.13 2.21
CA LEU A 18 -13.02 10.19 2.09
C LEU A 18 -12.81 9.43 3.40
N THR A 19 -12.86 10.11 4.54
CA THR A 19 -12.71 9.48 5.86
C THR A 19 -13.82 8.47 6.14
N VAL A 20 -15.07 8.85 5.85
CA VAL A 20 -16.22 7.93 5.94
C VAL A 20 -16.08 6.74 5.01
N ALA A 21 -15.60 6.94 3.78
CA ALA A 21 -15.36 5.84 2.85
C ALA A 21 -14.30 4.87 3.41
N VAL A 22 -13.20 5.39 3.96
CA VAL A 22 -12.18 4.54 4.59
C VAL A 22 -12.73 3.78 5.79
N ASP A 23 -13.53 4.40 6.66
CA ASP A 23 -14.16 3.69 7.79
C ASP A 23 -14.99 2.50 7.29
N ILE A 24 -15.86 2.73 6.29
CA ILE A 24 -16.70 1.68 5.72
C ILE A 24 -15.83 0.57 5.09
N LEU A 25 -14.79 0.93 4.34
CA LEU A 25 -13.89 -0.05 3.74
C LEU A 25 -13.14 -0.88 4.80
N ALA A 26 -12.66 -0.24 5.86
CA ALA A 26 -11.88 -0.89 6.91
C ALA A 26 -12.72 -1.79 7.83
N ASP A 27 -13.96 -1.39 8.10
CA ASP A 27 -14.84 -2.06 9.07
C ASP A 27 -15.87 -3.00 8.42
N GLU A 28 -16.32 -2.67 7.21
CA GLU A 28 -17.44 -3.36 6.53
C GLU A 28 -17.06 -3.92 5.15
N GLY A 29 -15.96 -3.45 4.55
CA GLY A 29 -15.41 -3.91 3.27
C GLY A 29 -16.04 -3.28 2.01
N TRP A 30 -15.41 -3.54 0.86
CA TRP A 30 -15.81 -3.01 -0.47
C TRP A 30 -17.29 -3.22 -0.80
N GLY A 31 -17.81 -4.43 -0.57
CA GLY A 31 -19.21 -4.75 -0.89
C GLY A 31 -20.25 -3.99 -0.07
N ARG A 32 -19.84 -3.30 1.00
CA ARG A 32 -20.71 -2.46 1.82
C ARG A 32 -20.61 -0.98 1.45
N LEU A 33 -19.59 -0.53 0.73
CA LEU A 33 -19.45 0.85 0.30
C LEU A 33 -20.51 1.23 -0.73
N ASN A 34 -21.39 2.17 -0.36
CA ASN A 34 -22.37 2.74 -1.29
C ASN A 34 -22.74 4.18 -0.90
N SER A 35 -23.32 4.90 -1.86
CA SER A 35 -23.61 6.34 -1.72
C SER A 35 -24.65 6.65 -0.64
N ASP A 36 -25.60 5.74 -0.35
CA ASP A 36 -26.56 5.89 0.75
C ASP A 36 -25.86 5.90 2.11
N ARG A 37 -25.00 4.91 2.36
CA ARG A 37 -24.24 4.81 3.62
C ARG A 37 -23.31 6.00 3.82
N ILE A 38 -22.59 6.39 2.77
CA ILE A 38 -21.68 7.53 2.83
C ILE A 38 -22.47 8.81 3.11
N ALA A 39 -23.56 9.04 2.37
CA ALA A 39 -24.43 10.20 2.56
C ALA A 39 -24.99 10.28 3.98
N ALA A 40 -25.46 9.16 4.52
CA ALA A 40 -26.00 9.08 5.88
C ALA A 40 -24.92 9.37 6.94
N ARG A 41 -23.73 8.75 6.81
CA ARG A 41 -22.65 8.88 7.81
C ARG A 41 -21.94 10.24 7.73
N ALA A 42 -21.78 10.80 6.53
CA ALA A 42 -21.20 12.12 6.31
C ALA A 42 -22.21 13.27 6.42
N ARG A 43 -23.50 12.99 6.58
CA ARG A 43 -24.59 13.99 6.54
C ARG A 43 -24.53 14.84 5.27
N ALA A 44 -24.28 14.20 4.14
CA ALA A 44 -24.04 14.82 2.84
C ALA A 44 -25.04 14.34 1.78
N GLY A 45 -25.35 15.17 0.78
CA GLY A 45 -26.19 14.76 -0.34
C GLY A 45 -25.44 13.90 -1.36
N LYS A 46 -26.07 12.84 -1.87
CA LYS A 46 -25.50 11.95 -2.92
C LYS A 46 -25.00 12.70 -4.15
N ALA A 47 -25.75 13.71 -4.61
CA ALA A 47 -25.34 14.54 -5.75
C ALA A 47 -23.98 15.22 -5.52
N GLY A 48 -23.67 15.60 -4.27
CA GLY A 48 -22.37 16.17 -3.90
C GLY A 48 -21.23 15.17 -3.93
N ILE A 49 -21.51 13.88 -3.68
CA ILE A 49 -20.55 12.78 -3.79
C ILE A 49 -20.24 12.53 -5.28
N TYR A 50 -21.27 12.29 -6.09
CA TYR A 50 -21.09 11.96 -7.52
C TYR A 50 -20.50 13.10 -8.35
N ARG A 51 -20.70 14.35 -7.94
CA ARG A 51 -20.06 15.51 -8.57
C ARG A 51 -18.54 15.56 -8.31
N ARG A 52 -18.05 14.95 -7.24
CA ARG A 52 -16.62 14.84 -6.91
C ARG A 52 -16.01 13.56 -7.49
N TRP A 53 -16.72 12.45 -7.32
CA TRP A 53 -16.31 11.12 -7.75
C TRP A 53 -17.45 10.46 -8.52
N PRO A 54 -17.36 10.36 -9.86
CA PRO A 54 -18.45 9.85 -10.70
C PRO A 54 -18.91 8.43 -10.34
N THR A 55 -18.05 7.63 -9.71
CA THR A 55 -18.35 6.25 -9.27
C THR A 55 -17.88 6.02 -7.83
N MET A 56 -18.39 4.95 -7.21
CA MET A 56 -17.88 4.53 -5.89
C MET A 56 -16.44 4.00 -5.98
N ALA A 57 -16.04 3.44 -7.13
CA ALA A 57 -14.65 3.03 -7.35
C ALA A 57 -13.71 4.24 -7.39
N ALA A 58 -14.11 5.33 -8.07
CA ALA A 58 -13.35 6.58 -8.06
C ALA A 58 -13.25 7.20 -6.65
N LEU A 59 -14.31 7.11 -5.84
CA LEU A 59 -14.26 7.53 -4.43
C LEU A 59 -13.31 6.64 -3.62
N ALA A 60 -13.39 5.32 -3.77
CA ALA A 60 -12.54 4.39 -3.05
C ALA A 60 -11.07 4.56 -3.43
N ARG A 61 -10.76 4.73 -4.72
CA ARG A 61 -9.42 5.11 -5.19
C ARG A 61 -8.93 6.35 -4.47
N ALA A 62 -9.70 7.43 -4.50
CA ALA A 62 -9.29 8.67 -3.83
C ALA A 62 -9.12 8.49 -2.32
N ALA A 63 -9.92 7.61 -1.71
CA ALA A 63 -9.89 7.33 -0.27
C ALA A 63 -8.66 6.52 0.16
N VAL A 64 -8.20 5.57 -0.66
CA VAL A 64 -7.01 4.76 -0.35
C VAL A 64 -5.72 5.32 -0.94
N GLY A 65 -5.78 6.02 -2.06
CA GLY A 65 -4.61 6.61 -2.74
C GLY A 65 -3.94 7.74 -1.95
N ARG A 66 -4.56 8.20 -0.86
CA ARG A 66 -3.95 9.12 0.12
C ARG A 66 -2.98 8.43 1.09
N PHE A 67 -3.01 7.11 1.15
CA PHE A 67 -2.15 6.35 2.06
C PHE A 67 -0.77 6.14 1.47
N ARG A 68 0.21 6.03 2.37
CA ARG A 68 1.56 5.56 2.04
C ARG A 68 1.90 4.39 2.96
N LEU A 69 1.44 3.20 2.59
CA LEU A 69 1.49 2.02 3.47
C LEU A 69 2.88 1.37 3.53
N VAL A 70 3.78 1.73 2.61
CA VAL A 70 5.19 1.37 2.69
C VAL A 70 6.00 2.60 3.04
N VAL A 71 6.67 2.53 4.18
CA VAL A 71 7.57 3.57 4.69
C VAL A 71 8.98 3.03 4.62
N VAL A 72 9.89 3.86 4.10
CA VAL A 72 11.32 3.51 4.12
C VAL A 72 11.78 3.53 5.58
N PRO A 73 12.35 2.45 6.11
CA PRO A 73 12.91 2.47 7.46
C PRO A 73 14.09 3.44 7.55
N GLU A 74 14.43 3.83 8.77
CA GLU A 74 15.73 4.45 9.05
C GLU A 74 16.87 3.53 8.58
N ASP A 75 18.02 4.10 8.21
CA ASP A 75 19.18 3.31 7.81
C ASP A 75 19.73 2.54 9.03
N ARG A 76 19.64 1.21 8.98
CA ARG A 76 20.06 0.32 10.07
C ARG A 76 21.45 -0.27 9.85
N GLY A 77 22.18 0.20 8.84
CA GLY A 77 23.60 -0.10 8.66
C GLY A 77 23.94 -1.36 7.86
N SER A 78 22.94 -2.12 7.39
CA SER A 78 23.13 -3.20 6.41
C SER A 78 21.83 -3.48 5.66
N LEU A 79 21.90 -4.07 4.47
CA LEU A 79 20.69 -4.42 3.71
C LEU A 79 19.75 -5.35 4.49
N ARG A 80 20.32 -6.29 5.26
CA ARG A 80 19.55 -7.22 6.09
C ARG A 80 18.71 -6.48 7.13
N GLU A 81 19.34 -5.59 7.88
CA GLU A 81 18.65 -4.83 8.94
C GLU A 81 17.63 -3.85 8.34
N ASP A 82 17.93 -3.26 7.18
CA ASP A 82 16.97 -2.41 6.47
C ASP A 82 15.73 -3.23 6.02
N LEU A 83 15.92 -4.45 5.52
CA LEU A 83 14.81 -5.36 5.16
C LEU A 83 13.98 -5.78 6.39
N LEU A 84 14.62 -6.06 7.52
CA LEU A 84 13.91 -6.30 8.79
C LEU A 84 13.07 -5.09 9.19
N GLY A 85 13.65 -3.88 9.12
CA GLY A 85 12.94 -2.64 9.42
C GLY A 85 11.76 -2.38 8.47
N LEU A 86 11.90 -2.68 7.18
CA LEU A 86 10.82 -2.53 6.20
C LEU A 86 9.62 -3.43 6.53
N LEU A 87 9.90 -4.64 7.01
CA LEU A 87 8.92 -5.68 7.26
C LEU A 87 8.44 -5.74 8.72
N GLU A 88 9.03 -4.97 9.63
CA GLU A 88 8.72 -4.96 11.06
C GLU A 88 7.22 -4.78 11.34
N ARG A 89 6.55 -3.90 10.58
CA ARG A 89 5.10 -3.67 10.68
C ARG A 89 4.25 -4.91 10.39
N TRP A 90 4.81 -5.93 9.73
CA TRP A 90 4.10 -7.18 9.45
C TRP A 90 3.91 -8.07 10.68
N THR A 91 4.61 -7.76 11.77
CA THR A 91 4.40 -8.41 13.08
C THR A 91 3.18 -7.89 13.84
N LEU A 92 2.57 -6.81 13.34
CA LEU A 92 1.35 -6.22 13.90
C LEU A 92 0.11 -6.61 13.09
N PRO A 93 -1.09 -6.62 13.71
CA PRO A 93 -2.35 -6.70 12.98
C PRO A 93 -2.50 -5.56 11.97
N LEU A 94 -3.30 -5.78 10.93
CA LEU A 94 -3.61 -4.73 9.96
C LEU A 94 -4.24 -3.52 10.66
N ASP A 95 -3.66 -2.34 10.45
CA ASP A 95 -4.26 -1.08 10.89
C ASP A 95 -5.52 -0.73 10.06
N ARG A 96 -6.14 0.42 10.36
CA ARG A 96 -7.36 0.86 9.67
C ARG A 96 -7.14 1.07 8.16
N GLU A 97 -6.00 1.61 7.77
CA GLU A 97 -5.70 1.93 6.37
C GLU A 97 -5.36 0.65 5.59
N GLU A 98 -4.57 -0.24 6.20
CA GLU A 98 -4.28 -1.58 5.67
C GLU A 98 -5.55 -2.38 5.46
N ARG A 99 -6.51 -2.36 6.41
CA ARG A 99 -7.80 -3.06 6.25
C ARG A 99 -8.63 -2.47 5.10
N ALA A 100 -8.66 -1.14 4.96
CA ALA A 100 -9.36 -0.50 3.85
C ALA A 100 -8.79 -0.93 2.50
N VAL A 101 -7.46 -0.93 2.35
CA VAL A 101 -6.75 -1.39 1.14
C VAL A 101 -6.96 -2.88 0.89
N ALA A 102 -6.85 -3.72 1.93
CA ALA A 102 -7.08 -5.16 1.83
C ALA A 102 -8.48 -5.50 1.31
N SER A 103 -9.50 -4.72 1.72
CA SER A 103 -10.88 -4.91 1.28
C SER A 103 -11.09 -4.74 -0.24
N LEU A 104 -10.19 -4.04 -0.93
CA LEU A 104 -10.26 -3.76 -2.37
C LEU A 104 -9.50 -4.79 -3.21
N ALA A 105 -8.57 -5.56 -2.62
CA ALA A 105 -7.62 -6.40 -3.35
C ALA A 105 -8.28 -7.38 -4.33
N GLY A 106 -9.37 -8.03 -3.92
CA GLY A 106 -10.10 -8.96 -4.78
C GLY A 106 -10.85 -8.29 -5.94
N ALA A 107 -11.39 -7.09 -5.72
CA ALA A 107 -12.15 -6.35 -6.73
C ALA A 107 -11.23 -5.66 -7.76
N ALA A 108 -10.04 -5.26 -7.34
CA ALA A 108 -9.05 -4.59 -8.21
C ALA A 108 -8.57 -5.44 -9.39
N CYS A 109 -8.75 -6.77 -9.36
CA CYS A 109 -8.49 -7.63 -10.52
C CYS A 109 -9.36 -7.29 -11.75
N HIS A 110 -10.50 -6.61 -11.55
CA HIS A 110 -11.47 -6.33 -12.60
C HIS A 110 -11.89 -4.84 -12.67
N ASP A 111 -11.29 -3.97 -11.84
CA ASP A 111 -11.62 -2.54 -11.78
C ASP A 111 -10.33 -1.71 -11.77
N GLU A 112 -10.13 -0.91 -12.83
CA GLU A 112 -8.92 -0.11 -13.03
C GLU A 112 -8.78 1.02 -12.00
N GLU A 113 -9.86 1.61 -11.51
CA GLU A 113 -9.82 2.67 -10.51
C GLU A 113 -9.35 2.09 -9.17
N LEU A 114 -9.87 0.92 -8.79
CA LEU A 114 -9.43 0.25 -7.58
C LEU A 114 -7.96 -0.16 -7.68
N ARG A 115 -7.55 -0.74 -8.82
CA ARG A 115 -6.14 -1.08 -9.07
C ARG A 115 -5.24 0.15 -8.97
N ALA A 116 -5.62 1.28 -9.55
CA ALA A 116 -4.84 2.51 -9.45
C ALA A 116 -4.70 2.99 -7.99
N GLY A 117 -5.74 2.86 -7.16
CA GLY A 117 -5.67 3.20 -5.75
C GLY A 117 -4.72 2.28 -4.96
N LEU A 118 -4.70 0.99 -5.28
CA LEU A 118 -3.75 0.02 -4.72
C LEU A 118 -2.31 0.31 -5.16
N ASP A 119 -2.10 0.66 -6.43
CA ASP A 119 -0.80 1.04 -6.98
C ASP A 119 -0.25 2.28 -6.28
N GLU A 120 -1.10 3.28 -6.02
CA GLU A 120 -0.77 4.51 -5.31
C GLU A 120 -0.43 4.24 -3.83
N ALA A 121 -1.21 3.40 -3.15
CA ALA A 121 -1.08 3.16 -1.71
C ALA A 121 0.07 2.21 -1.32
N VAL A 122 0.40 1.24 -2.19
CA VAL A 122 1.31 0.12 -1.86
C VAL A 122 2.41 -0.06 -2.90
N VAL A 123 2.08 -0.32 -4.16
CA VAL A 123 3.06 -0.78 -5.17
C VAL A 123 4.13 0.28 -5.44
N ARG A 124 3.72 1.53 -5.66
CA ARG A 124 4.67 2.64 -5.90
C ARG A 124 5.52 2.94 -4.66
N PRO A 125 4.96 3.12 -3.45
CA PRO A 125 5.76 3.25 -2.23
C PRO A 125 6.74 2.08 -1.99
N LEU A 126 6.35 0.84 -2.32
CA LEU A 126 7.23 -0.32 -2.21
C LEU A 126 8.42 -0.23 -3.15
N GLY A 127 8.18 0.09 -4.42
CA GLY A 127 9.26 0.27 -5.40
C GLY A 127 10.17 1.45 -5.07
N GLU A 128 9.67 2.49 -4.40
CA GLU A 128 10.49 3.57 -3.84
C GLU A 128 11.36 3.08 -2.69
N ALA A 129 10.79 2.31 -1.75
CA ALA A 129 11.52 1.77 -0.61
C ALA A 129 12.63 0.80 -1.05
N VAL A 130 12.36 -0.11 -1.98
CA VAL A 130 13.37 -1.05 -2.48
C VAL A 130 14.53 -0.34 -3.16
N ARG A 131 14.26 0.69 -3.98
CA ARG A 131 15.31 1.49 -4.62
C ARG A 131 16.19 2.23 -3.61
N GLU A 132 15.58 2.80 -2.58
CA GLU A 132 16.29 3.50 -1.51
C GLU A 132 17.17 2.51 -0.70
N LEU A 133 16.64 1.33 -0.37
CA LEU A 133 17.40 0.28 0.31
C LEU A 133 18.58 -0.24 -0.54
N ALA A 134 18.36 -0.42 -1.84
CA ALA A 134 19.40 -0.82 -2.77
C ALA A 134 20.49 0.25 -2.91
N ALA A 135 20.12 1.52 -2.97
CA ALA A 135 21.08 2.63 -3.01
C ALA A 135 21.94 2.72 -1.74
N ARG A 136 21.34 2.52 -0.56
CA ARG A 136 22.09 2.45 0.71
C ARG A 136 23.04 1.26 0.76
N ALA A 137 22.59 0.10 0.27
CA ALA A 137 23.42 -1.09 0.19
C ALA A 137 24.63 -0.87 -0.75
N ASP A 138 24.42 -0.28 -1.93
CA ASP A 138 25.51 0.07 -2.86
C ASP A 138 26.52 1.03 -2.23
N ALA A 139 26.07 2.07 -1.52
CA ALA A 139 26.95 2.99 -0.79
C ALA A 139 27.83 2.31 0.28
N ARG A 140 27.40 1.14 0.79
CA ARG A 140 28.15 0.30 1.74
C ARG A 140 29.01 -0.78 1.08
N GLY A 141 29.01 -0.87 -0.25
CA GLY A 141 29.68 -1.95 -0.99
C GLY A 141 28.89 -3.26 -1.04
N GLU A 142 27.61 -3.24 -0.66
CA GLU A 142 26.66 -4.37 -0.74
C GLU A 142 25.79 -4.26 -2.01
N ALA A 143 26.36 -3.87 -3.15
CA ALA A 143 25.60 -3.56 -4.37
C ALA A 143 24.72 -4.74 -4.84
N LEU A 144 23.43 -4.47 -5.06
CA LEU A 144 22.52 -5.45 -5.67
C LEU A 144 22.66 -5.39 -7.19
N ARG A 145 22.64 -6.56 -7.83
CA ARG A 145 22.45 -6.62 -9.28
C ARG A 145 21.03 -6.10 -9.64
N PRO A 146 20.87 -5.36 -10.75
CA PRO A 146 19.57 -4.78 -11.12
C PRO A 146 18.43 -5.81 -11.31
N ASP A 147 18.73 -7.04 -11.74
CA ASP A 147 17.73 -8.11 -11.85
C ASP A 147 17.30 -8.66 -10.49
N ARG A 148 18.20 -8.66 -9.50
CA ARG A 148 17.91 -9.07 -8.12
C ARG A 148 17.12 -8.01 -7.36
N GLU A 149 17.40 -6.73 -7.60
CA GLU A 149 16.61 -5.62 -7.06
C GLU A 149 15.16 -5.70 -7.55
N ARG A 150 14.95 -5.89 -8.87
CA ARG A 150 13.60 -6.08 -9.43
C ARG A 150 12.89 -7.30 -8.83
N LEU A 151 13.61 -8.42 -8.69
CA LEU A 151 13.07 -9.63 -8.09
C LEU A 151 12.67 -9.41 -6.63
N LEU A 152 13.49 -8.67 -5.86
CA LEU A 152 13.16 -8.29 -4.48
C LEU A 152 11.86 -7.50 -4.41
N ALA A 153 11.67 -6.50 -5.27
CA ALA A 153 10.42 -5.74 -5.34
C ALA A 153 9.22 -6.65 -5.64
N THR A 154 9.32 -7.53 -6.64
CA THR A 154 8.25 -8.48 -7.00
C THR A 154 7.91 -9.44 -5.85
N VAL A 155 8.92 -9.99 -5.17
CA VAL A 155 8.70 -10.91 -4.05
C VAL A 155 8.05 -10.19 -2.89
N LEU A 156 8.55 -9.02 -2.49
CA LEU A 156 7.95 -8.23 -1.42
C LEU A 156 6.50 -7.85 -1.72
N GLU A 157 6.20 -7.52 -2.98
CA GLU A 157 4.83 -7.23 -3.41
C GLU A 157 3.92 -8.46 -3.23
N ALA A 158 4.38 -9.65 -3.63
CA ALA A 158 3.63 -10.89 -3.45
C ALA A 158 3.36 -11.21 -1.98
N PHE A 159 4.34 -11.01 -1.09
CA PHE A 159 4.15 -11.16 0.35
C PHE A 159 3.16 -10.12 0.92
N TRP A 160 3.20 -8.88 0.42
CA TRP A 160 2.24 -7.85 0.83
C TRP A 160 0.80 -8.25 0.49
N TRP A 161 0.58 -8.80 -0.71
CA TRP A 161 -0.73 -9.32 -1.11
C TRP A 161 -1.13 -10.57 -0.32
N GLN A 162 -0.19 -11.42 0.08
CA GLN A 162 -0.47 -12.52 1.01
C GLN A 162 -0.94 -11.99 2.37
N ARG A 163 -0.26 -10.99 2.92
CA ARG A 163 -0.61 -10.36 4.21
C ARG A 163 -2.04 -9.83 4.22
N TYR A 164 -2.47 -9.16 3.15
CA TYR A 164 -3.84 -8.64 3.05
C TYR A 164 -4.91 -9.72 2.90
N ARG A 165 -4.56 -10.94 2.48
CA ARG A 165 -5.51 -12.06 2.38
C ARG A 165 -5.63 -12.85 3.68
N LEU A 166 -4.52 -13.09 4.38
CA LEU A 166 -4.51 -13.92 5.60
C LEU A 166 -4.80 -13.10 6.86
N ALA A 167 -4.38 -11.83 6.90
CA ALA A 167 -4.46 -10.92 8.04
C ALA A 167 -3.84 -11.45 9.35
N GLU A 168 -3.14 -12.58 9.32
CA GLU A 168 -2.35 -13.10 10.44
C GLU A 168 -0.98 -12.42 10.47
N PRO A 169 -0.59 -11.78 11.59
CA PRO A 169 0.74 -11.20 11.73
C PRO A 169 1.83 -12.27 11.69
N LEU A 170 2.98 -11.94 11.13
CA LEU A 170 4.16 -12.79 11.27
C LEU A 170 4.65 -12.75 12.71
N THR A 171 5.16 -13.87 13.22
CA THR A 171 5.97 -13.82 14.44
C THR A 171 7.33 -13.19 14.11
N PRO A 172 8.01 -12.56 15.08
CA PRO A 172 9.36 -12.04 14.87
C PRO A 172 10.34 -13.10 14.34
N GLU A 173 10.20 -14.35 14.78
CA GLU A 173 11.02 -15.48 14.32
C GLU A 173 10.75 -15.80 12.84
N ASN A 174 9.48 -15.87 12.44
CA ASN A 174 9.13 -16.10 11.03
C ASN A 174 9.58 -14.95 10.15
N LEU A 175 9.52 -13.71 10.65
CA LEU A 175 10.04 -12.56 9.93
C LEU A 175 11.55 -12.67 9.67
N ALA A 176 12.32 -13.02 10.71
CA ALA A 176 13.76 -13.24 10.57
C ALA A 176 14.07 -14.35 9.56
N LEU A 177 13.33 -15.47 9.59
CA LEU A 177 13.46 -16.55 8.61
C LEU A 177 13.19 -16.09 7.17
N VAL A 178 12.14 -15.28 6.95
CA VAL A 178 11.86 -14.73 5.62
C VAL A 178 13.03 -13.87 5.13
N VAL A 179 13.58 -13.02 5.98
CA VAL A 179 14.72 -12.18 5.58
C VAL A 179 15.96 -13.04 5.32
N ASP A 180 16.33 -13.92 6.24
CA ASP A 180 17.60 -14.64 6.23
C ASP A 180 17.65 -15.79 5.24
N GLU A 181 16.56 -16.55 5.09
CA GLU A 181 16.54 -17.77 4.30
C GLU A 181 15.93 -17.57 2.90
N LEU A 182 15.18 -16.48 2.69
CA LEU A 182 14.57 -16.18 1.40
C LEU A 182 15.11 -14.91 0.75
N LEU A 183 15.01 -13.75 1.43
CA LEU A 183 15.34 -12.48 0.80
C LEU A 183 16.85 -12.28 0.61
N MET A 184 17.64 -12.53 1.66
CA MET A 184 19.10 -12.34 1.63
C MET A 184 19.82 -13.27 0.62
N PRO A 185 19.52 -14.58 0.55
CA PRO A 185 20.13 -15.47 -0.43
C PRO A 185 19.70 -15.12 -1.86
N MET A 186 18.46 -14.65 -2.03
CA MET A 186 17.95 -14.22 -3.32
C MET A 186 18.69 -12.98 -3.86
N VAL A 187 18.96 -11.98 -3.00
CA VAL A 187 19.66 -10.75 -3.43
C VAL A 187 21.16 -10.95 -3.60
N ARG A 188 21.79 -11.80 -2.79
CA ARG A 188 23.22 -12.15 -2.89
C ARG A 188 23.52 -13.11 -4.05
N GLY A 189 22.52 -13.87 -4.50
CA GLY A 189 22.69 -14.95 -5.46
C GLY A 189 23.15 -16.23 -4.79
N VAL A 190 22.32 -17.27 -4.81
CA VAL A 190 22.69 -18.60 -4.33
C VAL A 190 23.77 -19.17 -5.27
N GLY A 191 25.02 -19.21 -4.81
CA GLY A 191 26.08 -20.03 -5.43
C GLY A 191 27.17 -19.33 -6.26
N GLU A 192 27.42 -18.03 -6.12
CA GLU A 192 28.67 -17.47 -6.68
C GLU A 192 29.84 -17.82 -5.74
N PRO A 193 30.87 -18.55 -6.22
CA PRO A 193 32.07 -18.78 -5.42
C PRO A 193 32.71 -17.43 -5.12
N VAL A 194 33.09 -17.21 -3.87
CA VAL A 194 34.00 -16.13 -3.48
C VAL A 194 35.23 -16.28 -4.37
N ALA A 195 35.40 -15.38 -5.34
CA ALA A 195 36.61 -15.34 -6.15
C ALA A 195 37.78 -15.11 -5.19
N ALA A 196 38.65 -16.11 -5.11
CA ALA A 196 39.87 -16.12 -4.30
C ALA A 196 40.90 -15.11 -4.81
#